data_AF-A0A9W6WV18-F1
#
_entry.id   AF-A0A9W6WV18-F1
#
_cell.length_a   1.000
_cell.length_b   1.000
_cell.length_c   1.000
_cell.angle_alpha   90.00
_cell.angle_beta   90.00
_cell.angle_gamma   90.00
#
_symmetry.space_group_name_H-M   'P 1'
#
loop_
_entity.id
_entity.type
_entity.pdbx_description
1 polymer ?
#
loop_
_entity_poly.entity_id
_entity_poly.type
_entity_poly.pdbx_seq_one_letter_code
_entity_poly.pdbx_strand_id
1 'polypeptide(L)'
;MQDVRDVKIVHQAKTLRSLKRSLQREKQLASDAVKQCKALEAANKQLEEEVDTLKLKLQRFQARAAAEKASTNGLQPAISSPAQEEQTTSSDTGNDPGGIKKLCEELKSKNASLQQELKKTQRALVREVGDDVPVEDIIGSTNNTASGAGRRGRAQHIIMLKAKVKKLQHQLATAKSGATSVDAQDSANAATVLDVDQRAQQELSGQHVHRQKLLDQLASQRDELQERVHRLTRKYDALKARAQILDREKQETRNKFQVLVEKSRTDDALVDALQRQLETWKAKLHEARRARTADGVKANASHEERAELERLRKIVAEHKSRGDDRTMATSHSMMPQPSEAEKERLAEVVRGLKAQLEAKEKHLKSSQGGSVLVPPAQRQSTSPSPSLPPIGEENVSRIPRRPGSKIPTPSGKGTSMNNPVTSVGPPVPSAIIMEQQQQQLKREMETLRKTFRESMHEKDQRIAELEQLLSNLTQSGVNANTSVVAQELMDLQEENTFLRHEFEKLKTRYEARVKSASVDSRKLA
;
A
#
# COMPACT_ATOMS: atom_id res chain seq x y z
N MET A 1 15.45 34.26 -54.12
CA MET A 1 15.47 34.56 -52.68
C MET A 1 14.33 33.79 -52.02
N GLN A 2 14.59 32.67 -51.34
CA GLN A 2 13.53 31.98 -50.59
C GLN A 2 12.97 32.93 -49.53
N ASP A 3 11.65 33.07 -49.47
CA ASP A 3 10.97 33.92 -48.52
C ASP A 3 11.28 33.44 -47.09
N VAL A 4 11.90 34.31 -46.28
CA VAL A 4 12.28 34.03 -44.88
C VAL A 4 11.09 33.50 -44.07
N ARG A 5 9.87 33.88 -44.48
CA ARG A 5 8.62 33.40 -43.92
C ARG A 5 8.43 31.89 -44.10
N ASP A 6 8.70 31.35 -45.28
CA ASP A 6 8.52 29.92 -45.58
C ASP A 6 9.49 29.05 -44.79
N VAL A 7 10.74 29.50 -44.66
CA VAL A 7 11.75 28.83 -43.84
C VAL A 7 11.31 28.75 -42.37
N LYS A 8 10.72 29.84 -41.84
CA LYS A 8 10.21 29.89 -40.46
C LYS A 8 9.00 28.99 -40.26
N ILE A 9 8.07 28.93 -41.23
CA ILE A 9 6.92 28.02 -41.20
C ILE A 9 7.37 26.56 -41.17
N VAL A 10 8.31 26.18 -42.04
CA VAL A 10 8.86 24.82 -42.08
C VAL A 10 9.57 24.48 -40.77
N HIS A 11 10.36 25.39 -40.22
CA HIS A 11 11.02 25.20 -38.92
C HIS A 11 9.99 25.01 -37.80
N GLN A 12 9.00 25.89 -37.69
CA GLN A 12 7.92 25.76 -36.69
C GLN A 12 7.14 24.45 -36.85
N ALA A 13 6.84 24.02 -38.07
CA ALA A 13 6.17 22.75 -38.34
C ALA A 13 7.04 21.52 -37.96
N LYS A 14 8.36 21.60 -38.11
CA LYS A 14 9.30 20.57 -37.62
C LYS A 14 9.32 20.54 -36.09
N THR A 15 9.39 21.71 -35.44
CA THR A 15 9.37 21.84 -33.97
C THR A 15 8.06 21.31 -33.38
N LEU A 16 6.91 21.66 -33.96
CA LEU A 16 5.60 21.14 -33.56
C LEU A 16 5.51 19.62 -33.68
N ARG A 17 6.03 19.02 -34.75
CA ARG A 17 6.07 17.56 -34.90
C ARG A 17 6.98 16.90 -33.88
N SER A 18 8.11 17.53 -33.53
CA SER A 18 9.00 17.05 -32.48
C SER A 18 8.31 17.07 -31.11
N LEU A 19 7.73 18.22 -30.74
CA LEU A 19 7.00 18.40 -29.48
C LEU A 19 5.82 17.43 -29.36
N LYS A 20 5.04 17.22 -30.43
CA LYS A 20 3.92 16.27 -30.41
C LYS A 20 4.38 14.83 -30.16
N ARG A 21 5.52 14.41 -30.71
CA ARG A 21 6.11 13.09 -30.42
C ARG A 21 6.62 12.98 -28.99
N SER A 22 7.25 14.03 -28.47
CA SER A 22 7.69 14.09 -27.07
C SER A 22 6.50 13.95 -26.12
N LEU A 23 5.44 14.74 -26.33
CA LEU A 23 4.21 14.68 -25.56
C LEU A 23 3.56 13.29 -25.57
N GLN A 24 3.55 12.62 -26.73
CA GLN A 24 2.99 11.27 -26.84
C GLN A 24 3.81 10.25 -26.03
N ARG A 25 5.15 10.34 -26.06
CA ARG A 25 6.02 9.49 -25.24
C ARG A 25 5.82 9.75 -23.75
N GLU A 26 5.71 11.01 -23.36
CA GLU A 26 5.46 11.40 -21.97
C GLU A 26 4.11 10.90 -21.46
N LYS A 27 3.05 10.98 -22.29
CA LYS A 27 1.75 10.38 -21.98
C LYS A 27 1.83 8.87 -21.77
N GLN A 28 2.62 8.18 -22.59
CA GLN A 28 2.82 6.73 -22.45
C GLN A 28 3.57 6.40 -21.14
N LEU A 29 4.65 7.11 -20.85
CA LEU A 29 5.40 6.95 -19.60
C LEU A 29 4.53 7.24 -18.37
N ALA A 30 3.67 8.25 -18.43
CA ALA A 30 2.71 8.55 -17.36
C ALA A 30 1.70 7.41 -17.17
N SER A 31 1.17 6.85 -18.26
CA SER A 31 0.25 5.71 -18.23
C SER A 31 0.89 4.47 -17.58
N ASP A 32 2.13 4.16 -17.96
CA ASP A 32 2.85 3.00 -17.42
C ASP A 32 3.27 3.21 -15.95
N ALA A 33 3.63 4.44 -15.57
CA ALA A 33 3.85 4.79 -14.17
C ALA A 33 2.58 4.62 -13.32
N VAL A 34 1.40 5.02 -13.83
CA VAL A 34 0.12 4.82 -13.13
C VAL A 34 -0.19 3.33 -12.95
N LYS A 35 0.08 2.49 -13.95
CA LYS A 35 -0.08 1.03 -13.83
C LYS A 35 0.84 0.44 -12.77
N GLN A 36 2.10 0.86 -12.75
CA GLN A 36 3.06 0.42 -11.72
C GLN A 36 2.65 0.87 -10.32
N CYS A 37 2.17 2.10 -10.15
CA CYS A 37 1.66 2.58 -8.86
C CYS A 37 0.49 1.71 -8.36
N LYS A 38 -0.46 1.38 -9.23
CA LYS A 38 -1.60 0.51 -8.87
C LYS A 38 -1.15 -0.90 -8.47
N ALA A 39 -0.17 -1.46 -9.16
CA ALA A 39 0.38 -2.78 -8.81
C ALA A 39 1.09 -2.76 -7.44
N LEU A 40 1.86 -1.71 -7.16
CA LEU A 40 2.51 -1.53 -5.87
C LEU A 40 1.53 -1.25 -4.73
N GLU A 41 0.46 -0.50 -5.00
CA GLU A 41 -0.61 -0.24 -4.03
C GLU A 41 -1.35 -1.53 -3.65
N ALA A 42 -1.61 -2.41 -4.63
CA ALA A 42 -2.17 -3.73 -4.37
C ALA A 42 -1.24 -4.62 -3.53
N ALA A 43 0.06 -4.63 -3.83
CA ALA A 43 1.06 -5.38 -3.06
C ALA A 43 1.21 -4.84 -1.62
N ASN A 44 1.19 -3.52 -1.42
CA ASN A 44 1.22 -2.92 -0.08
C ASN A 44 -0.02 -3.32 0.73
N LYS A 45 -1.19 -3.35 0.11
CA LYS A 45 -2.41 -3.77 0.79
C LYS A 45 -2.33 -5.23 1.25
N GLN A 46 -1.77 -6.13 0.43
CA GLN A 46 -1.54 -7.52 0.82
C GLN A 46 -0.57 -7.63 2.02
N LEU A 47 0.52 -6.86 2.00
CA LEU A 47 1.47 -6.84 3.11
C LEU A 47 0.86 -6.28 4.40
N GLU A 48 -0.01 -5.27 4.31
CA GLU A 48 -0.75 -4.75 5.47
C GLU A 48 -1.67 -5.82 6.07
N GLU A 49 -2.40 -6.56 5.24
CA GLU A 49 -3.27 -7.67 5.65
C GLU A 49 -2.46 -8.82 6.31
N GLU A 50 -1.28 -9.15 5.78
CA GLU A 50 -0.36 -10.12 6.40
C GLU A 50 0.15 -9.64 7.76
N VAL A 51 0.56 -8.38 7.87
CA VAL A 51 1.02 -7.79 9.14
C VAL A 51 -0.07 -7.83 10.20
N ASP A 52 -1.32 -7.49 9.85
CA ASP A 52 -2.42 -7.54 10.80
C ASP A 52 -2.78 -8.97 11.19
N THR A 53 -2.68 -9.92 10.27
CA THR A 53 -2.82 -11.35 10.56
C THR A 53 -1.74 -11.83 11.53
N LEU A 54 -0.48 -11.43 11.33
CA LEU A 54 0.64 -11.76 12.21
C LEU A 54 0.51 -11.12 13.59
N LYS A 55 0.05 -9.86 13.68
CA LYS A 55 -0.27 -9.21 14.97
C LYS A 55 -1.35 -9.97 15.73
N LEU A 56 -2.41 -10.40 15.04
CA LEU A 56 -3.49 -11.16 15.67
C LEU A 56 -2.99 -12.53 16.17
N LYS A 57 -2.12 -13.20 15.39
CA LYS A 57 -1.45 -14.44 15.82
C LYS A 57 -0.60 -14.19 17.07
N LEU A 58 0.22 -13.14 17.07
CA LEU A 58 1.06 -12.77 18.23
C LEU A 58 0.22 -12.48 19.48
N GLN A 59 -0.89 -11.74 19.33
CA GLN A 59 -1.80 -11.44 20.44
C GLN A 59 -2.43 -12.72 21.00
N ARG A 60 -2.82 -13.68 20.15
CA ARG A 60 -3.32 -15.00 20.58
C ARG A 60 -2.25 -15.81 21.30
N PHE A 61 -1.01 -15.81 20.82
CA PHE A 61 0.11 -16.47 21.52
C PHE A 61 0.37 -15.84 22.88
N GLN A 62 0.33 -14.51 23.00
CA GLN A 62 0.49 -13.82 24.27
C GLN A 62 -0.67 -14.11 25.24
N ALA A 63 -1.92 -14.15 24.76
CA ALA A 63 -3.08 -14.52 25.57
C ALA A 63 -2.99 -15.98 26.07
N ARG A 64 -2.51 -16.91 25.23
CA ARG A 64 -2.26 -18.30 25.63
C ARG A 64 -1.15 -18.40 26.68
N ALA A 65 -0.03 -17.70 26.50
CA ALA A 65 1.07 -17.66 27.45
C ALA A 65 0.66 -17.02 28.80
N ALA A 66 -0.22 -16.01 28.78
CA ALA A 66 -0.76 -15.40 29.99
C ALA A 66 -1.75 -16.34 30.73
N ALA A 67 -2.59 -17.06 30.00
CA ALA A 67 -3.49 -18.07 30.57
C ALA A 67 -2.70 -19.26 31.19
N GLU A 68 -1.59 -19.66 30.56
CA GLU A 68 -0.71 -20.72 31.06
C GLU A 68 0.01 -20.33 32.37
N LYS A 69 0.36 -19.04 32.52
CA LYS A 69 0.88 -18.48 33.79
C LYS A 69 -0.18 -18.31 34.88
N ALA A 70 -1.45 -18.10 34.51
CA ALA A 70 -2.54 -18.02 35.49
C ALA A 70 -2.97 -19.41 35.99
N SER A 71 -2.83 -20.46 35.16
CA SER A 71 -3.28 -21.81 35.50
C SER A 71 -2.24 -22.66 36.25
N THR A 72 -1.01 -22.17 36.42
CA THR A 72 0.08 -22.84 37.15
C THR A 72 0.14 -22.51 38.65
N ASN A 73 -0.68 -21.56 39.13
CA ASN A 73 -0.69 -21.14 40.55
C ASN A 73 -1.79 -21.78 41.43
N GLY A 74 -2.51 -22.78 40.95
CA GLY A 74 -3.46 -23.49 41.80
C GLY A 74 -3.76 -24.85 41.26
N LEU A 75 -3.13 -25.89 41.82
CA LEU A 75 -3.67 -27.26 41.89
C LEU A 75 -2.82 -28.09 42.87
N GLN A 76 -3.37 -28.25 44.08
CA GLN A 76 -3.10 -29.38 44.97
C GLN A 76 -3.90 -30.59 44.45
N PRO A 77 -3.41 -31.84 44.55
CA PRO A 77 -4.09 -32.99 43.97
C PRO A 77 -4.97 -33.71 45.00
N ALA A 78 -6.18 -34.10 44.59
CA ALA A 78 -6.98 -35.09 45.31
C ALA A 78 -7.56 -36.12 44.33
N ILE A 79 -7.38 -37.37 44.72
CA ILE A 79 -7.73 -38.63 44.04
C ILE A 79 -9.16 -39.04 44.47
N SER A 80 -9.99 -39.55 43.55
CA SER A 80 -10.85 -40.76 43.70
C SER A 80 -11.96 -40.87 42.63
N SER A 81 -12.25 -42.11 42.23
CA SER A 81 -13.26 -42.57 41.24
C SER A 81 -14.67 -42.73 41.88
N PRO A 82 -15.65 -43.47 41.31
CA PRO A 82 -16.35 -43.42 39.99
C PRO A 82 -17.92 -43.39 40.10
N ALA A 83 -18.60 -43.36 38.93
CA ALA A 83 -20.00 -43.78 38.64
C ALA A 83 -21.20 -42.85 38.98
N GLN A 84 -21.99 -42.45 37.97
CA GLN A 84 -23.38 -42.90 37.70
C GLN A 84 -24.07 -42.06 36.60
N GLU A 85 -25.05 -42.70 35.95
CA GLU A 85 -25.94 -42.25 34.87
C GLU A 85 -26.94 -41.16 35.32
N GLU A 86 -27.34 -40.25 34.43
CA GLU A 86 -28.73 -40.10 33.93
C GLU A 86 -28.93 -38.85 33.05
N GLN A 87 -29.96 -38.95 32.20
CA GLN A 87 -30.41 -38.00 31.18
C GLN A 87 -30.97 -36.68 31.78
N THR A 88 -30.84 -35.55 31.08
CA THR A 88 -31.97 -34.72 30.60
C THR A 88 -31.53 -33.40 29.94
N THR A 89 -32.10 -33.17 28.74
CA THR A 89 -32.59 -31.90 28.16
C THR A 89 -31.67 -30.69 27.93
N SER A 90 -31.64 -30.30 26.64
CA SER A 90 -31.62 -28.94 26.08
C SER A 90 -30.42 -28.03 26.40
N SER A 91 -29.53 -27.88 25.43
CA SER A 91 -29.37 -26.65 24.62
C SER A 91 -27.96 -26.57 24.04
N ASP A 92 -27.88 -26.65 22.71
CA ASP A 92 -26.99 -25.86 21.86
C ASP A 92 -25.64 -25.42 22.45
N THR A 93 -24.65 -26.32 22.48
CA THR A 93 -23.24 -25.99 22.22
C THR A 93 -22.51 -27.26 21.78
N GLY A 94 -22.33 -27.42 20.47
CA GLY A 94 -21.53 -28.50 19.89
C GLY A 94 -20.04 -28.30 20.18
N ASN A 95 -19.60 -28.71 21.35
CA ASN A 95 -18.17 -28.90 21.65
C ASN A 95 -17.88 -30.38 21.46
N ASP A 96 -17.30 -30.77 20.32
CA ASP A 96 -16.95 -32.15 20.01
C ASP A 96 -15.92 -32.68 21.03
N PRO A 97 -16.32 -33.53 22.00
CA PRO A 97 -15.39 -34.03 23.02
C PRO A 97 -14.39 -35.02 22.42
N GLY A 98 -14.64 -35.53 21.21
CA GLY A 98 -13.73 -36.41 20.47
C GLY A 98 -12.54 -35.66 19.90
N GLY A 99 -12.75 -34.47 19.33
CA GLY A 99 -11.69 -33.60 18.81
C GLY A 99 -10.73 -33.13 19.91
N ILE A 100 -11.25 -32.77 21.08
CA ILE A 100 -10.44 -32.36 22.24
C ILE A 100 -9.63 -33.55 22.78
N LYS A 101 -10.22 -34.74 22.90
CA LYS A 101 -9.50 -35.94 23.34
C LYS A 101 -8.38 -36.33 22.37
N LYS A 102 -8.63 -36.30 21.06
CA LYS A 102 -7.61 -36.53 20.02
C LYS A 102 -6.48 -35.51 20.08
N LEU A 103 -6.81 -34.23 20.24
CA LEU A 103 -5.80 -33.18 20.42
C LEU A 103 -4.99 -33.37 21.70
N CYS A 104 -5.61 -33.80 22.80
CA CYS A 104 -4.91 -34.14 24.04
C CYS A 104 -3.98 -35.34 23.87
N GLU A 105 -4.39 -36.38 23.17
CA GLU A 105 -3.54 -37.54 22.86
C GLU A 105 -2.38 -37.15 21.93
N GLU A 106 -2.64 -36.31 20.93
CA GLU A 106 -1.62 -35.79 20.02
C GLU A 106 -0.62 -34.89 20.74
N LEU A 107 -1.09 -34.02 21.65
CA LEU A 107 -0.22 -33.18 22.48
C LEU A 107 0.59 -34.00 23.48
N LYS A 108 0.02 -35.07 24.05
CA LYS A 108 0.77 -36.02 24.90
C LYS A 108 1.85 -36.74 24.09
N SER A 109 1.52 -37.18 22.88
CA SER A 109 2.46 -37.80 21.96
C SER A 109 3.59 -36.84 21.55
N LYS A 110 3.25 -35.58 21.21
CA LYS A 110 4.23 -34.52 20.91
C LYS A 110 5.11 -34.20 22.11
N ASN A 111 4.55 -34.11 23.31
CA ASN A 111 5.32 -33.86 24.53
C ASN A 111 6.27 -35.03 24.84
N ALA A 112 5.82 -36.27 24.70
CA ALA A 112 6.68 -37.45 24.83
C ALA A 112 7.81 -37.46 23.78
N SER A 113 7.52 -37.09 22.54
CA SER A 113 8.51 -36.95 21.47
C SER A 113 9.53 -35.86 21.78
N LEU A 114 9.08 -34.67 22.21
CA LEU A 114 9.95 -33.56 22.59
C LEU A 114 10.83 -33.90 23.80
N GLN A 115 10.30 -34.62 24.80
CA GLN A 115 11.10 -35.12 25.92
C GLN A 115 12.14 -36.14 25.47
N GLN A 116 11.82 -36.98 24.49
CA GLN A 116 12.77 -37.94 23.93
C GLN A 116 13.86 -37.23 23.13
N GLU A 117 13.51 -36.23 22.33
CA GLU A 117 14.47 -35.40 21.59
C GLU A 117 15.38 -34.61 22.53
N LEU A 118 14.83 -34.00 23.58
CA LEU A 118 15.61 -33.30 24.60
C LEU A 118 16.59 -34.24 25.32
N LYS A 119 16.17 -35.46 25.66
CA LYS A 119 17.08 -36.49 26.20
C LYS A 119 18.14 -36.93 25.19
N LYS A 120 17.82 -36.98 23.89
CA LYS A 120 18.79 -37.31 22.83
C LYS A 120 19.81 -36.20 22.63
N THR A 121 19.38 -34.94 22.60
CA THR A 121 20.26 -33.77 22.43
C THR A 121 21.13 -33.57 23.67
N GLN A 122 20.60 -33.75 24.87
CA GLN A 122 21.39 -33.74 26.10
C GLN A 122 22.45 -34.84 26.09
N ARG A 123 22.10 -36.08 25.69
CA ARG A 123 23.09 -37.17 25.54
C ARG A 123 24.13 -36.89 24.47
N ALA A 124 23.75 -36.26 23.35
CA ALA A 124 24.70 -35.86 22.31
C ALA A 124 25.67 -34.79 22.84
N LEU A 125 25.16 -33.80 23.57
CA LEU A 125 25.98 -32.76 24.21
C LEU A 125 26.94 -33.35 25.25
N VAL A 126 26.47 -34.27 26.10
CA VAL A 126 27.31 -35.00 27.06
C VAL A 126 28.40 -35.80 26.33
N ARG A 127 28.11 -36.45 25.20
CA ARG A 127 29.14 -37.16 24.41
C ARG A 127 30.18 -36.23 23.78
N GLU A 128 29.78 -35.02 23.42
CA GLU A 128 30.68 -34.00 22.85
C GLU A 128 31.54 -33.30 23.91
N VAL A 129 31.04 -33.19 25.15
CA VAL A 129 31.73 -32.46 26.22
C VAL A 129 32.46 -33.39 27.20
N GLY A 130 32.00 -34.64 27.34
CA GLY A 130 32.51 -35.65 28.25
C GLY A 130 31.59 -35.87 29.45
N ASP A 131 31.57 -37.09 30.00
CA ASP A 131 30.75 -37.45 31.17
C ASP A 131 31.17 -36.70 32.46
N ASP A 132 32.35 -36.07 32.46
CA ASP A 132 32.94 -35.38 33.60
C ASP A 132 32.51 -33.90 33.73
N VAL A 133 31.67 -33.38 32.83
CA VAL A 133 31.22 -31.97 32.83
C VAL A 133 29.70 -31.89 32.96
N PRO A 134 29.15 -31.35 34.07
CA PRO A 134 27.72 -31.19 34.25
C PRO A 134 27.15 -30.22 33.19
N VAL A 135 26.05 -30.62 32.55
CA VAL A 135 25.44 -29.89 31.41
C VAL A 135 24.92 -28.51 31.86
N GLU A 136 24.56 -28.40 33.13
CA GLU A 136 24.07 -27.21 33.80
C GLU A 136 25.13 -26.10 33.83
N ASP A 137 26.41 -26.44 33.99
CA ASP A 137 27.52 -25.46 34.00
C ASP A 137 27.80 -24.89 32.60
N ILE A 138 27.53 -25.67 31.55
CA ILE A 138 27.71 -25.27 30.15
C ILE A 138 26.67 -24.23 29.75
N ILE A 139 25.41 -24.46 30.18
CA ILE A 139 24.25 -23.61 29.88
C ILE A 139 24.23 -22.38 30.79
N GLY A 140 24.53 -22.51 32.10
CA GLY A 140 24.54 -21.39 33.04
C GLY A 140 25.63 -20.35 32.78
N SER A 141 26.76 -20.78 32.22
CA SER A 141 27.93 -19.92 32.01
C SER A 141 27.88 -19.06 30.73
N THR A 142 26.81 -19.11 29.91
CA THR A 142 26.71 -18.33 28.65
C THR A 142 26.45 -16.84 28.89
N ASN A 143 26.06 -16.44 30.10
CA ASN A 143 25.64 -15.07 30.40
C ASN A 143 26.77 -14.18 30.96
N ASN A 144 27.98 -14.72 31.15
CA ASN A 144 29.10 -13.97 31.73
C ASN A 144 30.27 -13.86 30.72
N THR A 145 30.34 -12.72 30.03
CA THR A 145 31.19 -12.40 28.88
C THR A 145 32.66 -12.10 29.21
N ALA A 146 33.29 -12.79 30.16
CA ALA A 146 34.65 -12.43 30.60
C ALA A 146 35.72 -13.53 30.52
N SER A 147 35.43 -14.75 30.08
CA SER A 147 36.48 -15.76 29.87
C SER A 147 36.13 -16.75 28.77
N GLY A 148 36.31 -16.32 27.52
CA GLY A 148 36.19 -17.15 26.32
C GLY A 148 37.32 -18.16 26.09
N ALA A 149 38.14 -18.46 27.11
CA ALA A 149 39.34 -19.29 26.96
C ALA A 149 39.16 -20.78 27.30
N GLY A 150 38.04 -21.18 27.91
CA GLY A 150 37.85 -22.55 28.42
C GLY A 150 37.06 -23.52 27.51
N ARG A 151 36.39 -23.04 26.46
CA ARG A 151 35.38 -23.84 25.75
C ARG A 151 35.88 -24.46 24.45
N ARG A 152 37.00 -25.19 24.53
CA ARG A 152 37.47 -26.01 23.41
C ARG A 152 36.79 -27.39 23.51
N GLY A 153 35.92 -27.72 22.55
CA GLY A 153 35.17 -28.99 22.58
C GLY A 153 36.07 -30.21 22.48
N ARG A 154 35.59 -31.39 22.91
CA ARG A 154 36.39 -32.65 22.87
C ARG A 154 36.91 -32.97 21.47
N ALA A 155 36.12 -32.74 20.44
CA ALA A 155 36.57 -32.87 19.05
C ALA A 155 37.79 -32.00 18.74
N GLN A 156 37.81 -30.74 19.21
CA GLN A 156 38.94 -29.83 19.04
C GLN A 156 40.16 -30.22 19.89
N HIS A 157 39.95 -30.81 21.08
CA HIS A 157 41.02 -31.39 21.89
C HIS A 157 41.62 -32.64 21.25
N ILE A 158 40.79 -33.53 20.70
CA ILE A 158 41.24 -34.73 19.97
C ILE A 158 42.05 -34.34 18.74
N ILE A 159 41.60 -33.35 17.97
CA ILE A 159 42.35 -32.84 16.80
C ILE A 159 43.72 -32.30 17.24
N MET A 160 43.77 -31.55 18.34
CA MET A 160 45.01 -31.00 18.88
C MET A 160 45.97 -32.08 19.38
N LEU A 161 45.47 -33.05 20.13
CA LEU A 161 46.25 -34.18 20.62
C LEU A 161 46.75 -35.05 19.47
N LYS A 162 45.91 -35.33 18.44
CA LYS A 162 46.35 -36.02 17.22
C LYS A 162 47.45 -35.27 16.50
N ALA A 163 47.35 -33.94 16.38
CA ALA A 163 48.41 -33.12 15.77
C ALA A 163 49.71 -33.19 16.60
N LYS A 164 49.61 -33.15 17.93
CA LYS A 164 50.76 -33.25 18.83
C LYS A 164 51.41 -34.64 18.79
N VAL A 165 50.61 -35.70 18.73
CA VAL A 165 51.08 -37.09 18.53
C VAL A 165 51.77 -37.22 17.19
N LYS A 166 51.20 -36.72 16.09
CA LYS A 166 51.87 -36.71 14.78
C LYS A 166 53.21 -35.97 14.81
N LYS A 167 53.27 -34.81 15.49
CA LYS A 167 54.51 -34.04 15.64
C LYS A 167 55.57 -34.82 16.42
N LEU A 168 55.19 -35.46 17.52
CA LEU A 168 56.09 -36.30 18.32
C LEU A 168 56.54 -37.55 17.57
N GLN A 169 55.63 -38.20 16.83
CA GLN A 169 55.96 -39.33 15.96
C GLN A 169 56.97 -38.94 14.88
N HIS A 170 56.79 -37.76 14.27
CA HIS A 170 57.73 -37.24 13.28
C HIS A 170 59.10 -36.95 13.91
N GLN A 171 59.13 -36.34 15.09
CA GLN A 171 60.36 -36.10 15.85
C GLN A 171 61.08 -37.40 16.24
N LEU A 172 60.33 -38.45 16.57
CA LEU A 172 60.86 -39.75 16.95
C LEU A 172 61.37 -40.53 15.73
N ALA A 173 60.70 -40.42 14.58
CA ALA A 173 61.21 -40.94 13.30
C ALA A 173 62.52 -40.25 12.91
N THR A 174 62.59 -38.92 13.00
CA THR A 174 63.83 -38.17 12.72
C THR A 174 64.96 -38.48 13.71
N ALA A 175 64.63 -38.74 14.99
CA ALA A 175 65.62 -39.14 16.00
C ALA A 175 66.09 -40.59 15.82
N LYS A 176 65.23 -41.49 15.34
CA LYS A 176 65.54 -42.90 15.08
C LYS A 176 66.35 -43.09 13.79
N SER A 177 66.15 -42.22 12.78
CA SER A 177 67.00 -42.16 11.58
C SER A 177 68.43 -41.64 11.85
N GLY A 178 68.73 -41.18 13.07
CA GLY A 178 70.09 -40.73 13.46
C GLY A 178 71.00 -41.81 14.05
N ALA A 179 70.53 -43.07 14.22
CA ALA A 179 71.26 -44.07 15.01
C ALA A 179 71.48 -45.45 14.36
N THR A 180 71.07 -45.69 13.11
CA THR A 180 71.43 -46.94 12.42
C THR A 180 71.81 -46.69 10.98
N SER A 181 73.09 -46.91 10.69
CA SER A 181 73.57 -47.27 9.36
C SER A 181 72.89 -48.57 8.89
N VAL A 182 72.93 -48.79 7.57
CA VAL A 182 72.40 -49.94 6.82
C VAL A 182 70.95 -49.75 6.32
N ASP A 183 70.79 -49.15 5.13
CA ASP A 183 70.58 -49.93 3.90
C ASP A 183 70.39 -49.02 2.67
N ALA A 184 71.10 -49.34 1.59
CA ALA A 184 71.07 -48.63 0.31
C ALA A 184 69.84 -48.98 -0.56
N GLN A 185 68.76 -49.53 0.03
CA GLN A 185 67.51 -49.85 -0.68
C GLN A 185 66.37 -48.84 -0.45
N ASP A 186 66.44 -47.97 0.57
CA ASP A 186 65.37 -47.01 0.88
C ASP A 186 65.41 -45.70 0.07
N SER A 187 66.48 -45.46 -0.69
CA SER A 187 66.66 -44.25 -1.50
C SER A 187 65.66 -44.14 -2.67
N ALA A 188 65.25 -45.29 -3.24
CA ALA A 188 64.22 -45.32 -4.29
C ALA A 188 62.79 -45.09 -3.74
N ASN A 189 62.53 -45.50 -2.50
CA ASN A 189 61.26 -45.27 -1.81
C ASN A 189 61.15 -43.82 -1.30
N ALA A 190 62.25 -43.20 -0.85
CA ALA A 190 62.25 -41.80 -0.43
C ALA A 190 62.01 -40.84 -1.61
N ALA A 191 62.58 -41.11 -2.79
CA ALA A 191 62.34 -40.30 -3.98
C ALA A 191 60.89 -40.39 -4.49
N THR A 192 60.27 -41.58 -4.41
CA THR A 192 58.85 -41.78 -4.78
C THR A 192 57.90 -41.21 -3.72
N VAL A 193 58.23 -41.27 -2.43
CA VAL A 193 57.44 -40.64 -1.35
C VAL A 193 57.48 -39.11 -1.42
N LEU A 194 58.64 -38.51 -1.73
CA LEU A 194 58.76 -37.06 -1.94
C LEU A 194 57.95 -36.59 -3.16
N ASP A 195 57.88 -37.37 -4.24
CA ASP A 195 57.04 -37.07 -5.42
C ASP A 195 55.53 -37.14 -5.08
N VAL A 196 55.11 -38.13 -4.29
CA VAL A 196 53.73 -38.23 -3.79
C VAL A 196 53.37 -37.06 -2.88
N ASP A 197 54.26 -36.66 -1.97
CA ASP A 197 54.04 -35.50 -1.09
C ASP A 197 54.02 -34.18 -1.87
N GLN A 198 54.88 -34.03 -2.90
CA GLN A 198 54.88 -32.84 -3.76
C GLN A 198 53.62 -32.75 -4.61
N ARG A 199 53.13 -33.88 -5.14
CA ARG A 199 51.84 -33.97 -5.85
C ARG A 199 50.67 -33.65 -4.91
N ALA A 200 50.67 -34.18 -3.67
CA ALA A 200 49.65 -33.87 -2.68
C ALA A 200 49.66 -32.39 -2.27
N GLN A 201 50.83 -31.77 -2.13
CA GLN A 201 50.95 -30.32 -1.88
C GLN A 201 50.43 -29.48 -3.04
N GLN A 202 50.72 -29.85 -4.29
CA GLN A 202 50.16 -29.17 -5.46
C GLN A 202 48.64 -29.29 -5.49
N GLU A 203 48.08 -30.47 -5.22
CA GLU A 203 46.64 -30.67 -5.17
C GLU A 203 45.97 -29.84 -4.06
N LEU A 204 46.55 -29.82 -2.85
CA LEU A 204 46.06 -28.98 -1.75
C LEU A 204 46.12 -27.49 -2.08
N SER A 205 47.18 -27.03 -2.75
CA SER A 205 47.31 -25.65 -3.21
C SER A 205 46.26 -25.30 -4.25
N GLY A 206 45.98 -26.21 -5.20
CA GLY A 206 44.93 -26.06 -6.20
C GLY A 206 43.54 -26.00 -5.57
N GLN A 207 43.27 -26.87 -4.58
CA GLN A 207 42.02 -26.83 -3.81
C GLN A 207 41.89 -25.52 -3.01
N HIS A 208 42.97 -25.01 -2.43
CA HIS A 208 42.96 -23.73 -1.72
C HIS A 208 42.64 -22.56 -2.66
N VAL A 209 43.30 -22.49 -3.81
CA VAL A 209 43.03 -21.46 -4.83
C VAL A 209 41.59 -21.57 -5.36
N HIS A 210 41.09 -22.78 -5.57
CA HIS A 210 39.70 -22.99 -6.00
C HIS A 210 38.69 -22.52 -4.94
N ARG A 211 38.91 -22.87 -3.66
CA ARG A 211 38.09 -22.39 -2.54
C ARG A 211 38.15 -20.86 -2.43
N GLN A 212 39.33 -20.25 -2.58
CA GLN A 212 39.47 -18.80 -2.56
C GLN A 212 38.67 -18.13 -3.68
N LYS A 213 38.77 -18.64 -4.92
CA LYS A 213 37.98 -18.13 -6.06
C LYS A 213 36.47 -18.24 -5.83
N LEU A 214 36.00 -19.34 -5.24
CA LEU A 214 34.59 -19.51 -4.86
C LEU A 214 34.17 -18.49 -3.78
N LEU A 215 35.02 -18.26 -2.78
CA LEU A 215 34.77 -17.25 -1.75
C LEU A 215 34.71 -15.84 -2.34
N ASP A 216 35.63 -15.49 -3.24
CA ASP A 216 35.66 -14.20 -3.91
C ASP A 216 34.40 -13.99 -4.79
N GLN A 217 33.95 -15.04 -5.50
CA GLN A 217 32.70 -15.01 -6.27
C GLN A 217 31.47 -14.85 -5.39
N LEU A 218 31.39 -15.56 -4.26
CA LEU A 218 30.29 -15.40 -3.31
C LEU A 218 30.31 -14.02 -2.66
N ALA A 219 31.49 -13.48 -2.37
CA ALA A 219 31.66 -12.14 -1.82
C ALA A 219 31.19 -11.06 -2.80
N SER A 220 31.52 -11.20 -4.09
CA SER A 220 31.08 -10.28 -5.15
C SER A 220 29.58 -10.36 -5.40
N GLN A 221 29.01 -11.57 -5.43
CA GLN A 221 27.55 -11.75 -5.54
C GLN A 221 26.81 -11.12 -4.34
N ARG A 222 27.34 -11.27 -3.13
CA ARG A 222 26.80 -10.63 -1.93
C ARG A 222 26.87 -9.10 -2.01
N ASP A 223 27.97 -8.52 -2.52
CA ASP A 223 28.06 -7.07 -2.77
C ASP A 223 27.03 -6.60 -3.80
N GLU A 224 26.92 -7.28 -4.93
CA GLU A 224 25.96 -6.94 -6.00
C GLU A 224 24.51 -6.99 -5.49
N LEU A 225 24.17 -8.03 -4.72
CA LEU A 225 22.86 -8.15 -4.11
C LEU A 225 22.61 -7.04 -3.08
N GLN A 226 23.60 -6.70 -2.26
CA GLN A 226 23.49 -5.58 -1.33
C GLN A 226 23.27 -4.26 -2.06
N GLU A 227 24.03 -3.97 -3.12
CA GLU A 227 23.84 -2.76 -3.91
C GLU A 227 22.45 -2.70 -4.55
N ARG A 228 21.97 -3.84 -5.08
CA ARG A 228 20.61 -3.95 -5.64
C ARG A 228 19.53 -3.65 -4.59
N VAL A 229 19.67 -4.16 -3.38
CA VAL A 229 18.75 -3.88 -2.26
C VAL A 229 18.77 -2.39 -1.91
N HIS A 230 19.94 -1.77 -1.79
CA HIS A 230 20.05 -0.33 -1.51
C HIS A 230 19.41 0.52 -2.62
N ARG A 231 19.64 0.15 -3.88
CA ARG A 231 19.06 0.83 -5.04
C ARG A 231 17.54 0.71 -5.07
N LEU A 232 17.00 -0.47 -4.74
CA LEU A 232 15.55 -0.69 -4.66
C LEU A 232 14.93 0.07 -3.48
N THR A 233 15.59 0.10 -2.33
CA THR A 233 15.13 0.84 -1.15
C THR A 233 15.01 2.34 -1.45
N ARG A 234 16.03 2.95 -2.08
CA ARG A 234 15.96 4.36 -2.50
C ARG A 234 14.81 4.64 -3.47
N LYS A 235 14.53 3.72 -4.41
CA LYS A 235 13.40 3.85 -5.33
C LYS A 235 12.06 3.75 -4.60
N TYR A 236 11.95 2.82 -3.66
CA TYR A 236 10.76 2.65 -2.83
C TYR A 236 10.48 3.90 -2.00
N ASP A 237 11.50 4.47 -1.35
CA ASP A 237 11.36 5.69 -0.55
C ASP A 237 10.93 6.89 -1.41
N ALA A 238 11.51 7.04 -2.61
CA ALA A 238 11.12 8.08 -3.55
C ALA A 238 9.66 7.92 -4.02
N LEU A 239 9.22 6.69 -4.31
CA LEU A 239 7.84 6.39 -4.69
C LEU A 239 6.87 6.64 -3.53
N LYS A 240 7.25 6.25 -2.31
CA LYS A 240 6.48 6.50 -1.08
C LYS A 240 6.30 7.99 -0.83
N ALA A 241 7.36 8.79 -0.97
CA ALA A 241 7.28 10.24 -0.84
C ALA A 241 6.36 10.86 -1.90
N ARG A 242 6.45 10.39 -3.16
CA ARG A 242 5.56 10.83 -4.24
C ARG A 242 4.10 10.48 -3.97
N ALA A 243 3.81 9.27 -3.51
CA ALA A 243 2.46 8.85 -3.17
C ALA A 243 1.85 9.75 -2.08
N GLN A 244 2.62 10.06 -1.03
CA GLN A 244 2.18 10.97 0.02
C GLN A 244 1.89 12.40 -0.48
N ILE A 245 2.66 12.91 -1.43
CA ILE A 245 2.40 14.23 -2.04
C ILE A 245 1.10 14.18 -2.83
N LEU A 246 0.91 13.17 -3.67
CA LEU A 246 -0.30 13.01 -4.48
C LEU A 246 -1.56 12.85 -3.61
N ASP A 247 -1.48 12.15 -2.48
CA ASP A 247 -2.59 12.03 -1.53
C ASP A 247 -2.94 13.37 -0.87
N ARG A 248 -1.94 14.19 -0.52
CA ARG A 248 -2.16 15.55 -0.02
C ARG A 248 -2.83 16.42 -1.09
N GLU A 249 -2.34 16.42 -2.32
CA GLU A 249 -2.92 17.17 -3.45
C GLU A 249 -4.36 16.73 -3.75
N LYS A 250 -4.63 15.43 -3.71
CA LYS A 250 -5.98 14.86 -3.85
C LYS A 250 -6.91 15.34 -2.73
N GLN A 251 -6.42 15.41 -1.49
CA GLN A 251 -7.23 15.91 -0.38
C GLN A 251 -7.48 17.42 -0.49
N GLU A 252 -6.47 18.19 -0.89
CA GLU A 252 -6.61 19.63 -1.13
C GLU A 252 -7.62 19.94 -2.24
N THR A 253 -7.58 19.19 -3.34
CA THR A 253 -8.55 19.35 -4.45
C THR A 253 -9.97 18.98 -4.03
N ARG A 254 -10.15 17.93 -3.21
CA ARG A 254 -11.45 17.61 -2.60
C ARG A 254 -11.95 18.73 -1.69
N ASN A 255 -11.09 19.27 -0.83
CA ASN A 255 -11.47 20.38 0.05
C ASN A 255 -11.86 21.62 -0.76
N LYS A 256 -11.11 21.96 -1.82
CA LYS A 256 -11.45 23.06 -2.74
C LYS A 256 -12.81 22.84 -3.41
N PHE A 257 -13.08 21.62 -3.86
CA PHE A 257 -14.37 21.27 -4.47
C PHE A 257 -15.52 21.37 -3.45
N GLN A 258 -15.31 20.90 -2.22
CA GLN A 258 -16.29 21.02 -1.14
C GLN A 258 -16.64 22.49 -0.88
N VAL A 259 -15.65 23.38 -0.79
CA VAL A 259 -15.89 24.82 -0.64
C VAL A 259 -16.70 25.39 -1.80
N LEU A 260 -16.44 24.96 -3.04
CA LEU A 260 -17.22 25.41 -4.21
C LEU A 260 -18.68 24.92 -4.15
N VAL A 261 -18.90 23.67 -3.72
CA VAL A 261 -20.25 23.13 -3.54
C VAL A 261 -21.00 23.88 -2.44
N GLU A 262 -20.33 24.17 -1.32
CA GLU A 262 -20.90 24.98 -0.24
C GLU A 262 -21.26 26.39 -0.72
N LYS A 263 -20.40 27.03 -1.52
CA LYS A 263 -20.69 28.33 -2.15
C LYS A 263 -21.88 28.26 -3.09
N SER A 264 -21.94 27.27 -3.99
CA SER A 264 -23.08 27.06 -4.88
C SER A 264 -24.38 26.90 -4.08
N ARG A 265 -24.34 26.14 -2.98
CA ARG A 265 -25.51 25.97 -2.11
C ARG A 265 -25.93 27.29 -1.44
N THR A 266 -24.97 28.13 -1.03
CA THR A 266 -25.30 29.46 -0.49
C THR A 266 -25.86 30.38 -1.57
N ASP A 267 -25.35 30.31 -2.80
CA ASP A 267 -25.84 31.08 -3.94
C ASP A 267 -27.27 30.65 -4.32
N ASP A 268 -27.54 29.34 -4.35
CA ASP A 268 -28.89 28.79 -4.58
C ASP A 268 -29.88 29.25 -3.50
N ALA A 269 -29.47 29.23 -2.23
CA ALA A 269 -30.30 29.72 -1.12
C ALA A 269 -30.60 31.24 -1.24
N LEU A 270 -29.62 32.02 -1.72
CA LEU A 270 -29.81 33.45 -1.99
C LEU A 270 -30.76 33.68 -3.16
N VAL A 271 -30.61 32.93 -4.26
CA VAL A 271 -31.52 32.99 -5.42
C VAL A 271 -32.94 32.67 -5.00
N ASP A 272 -33.14 31.60 -4.22
CA ASP A 272 -34.45 31.23 -3.68
C ASP A 272 -35.04 32.34 -2.79
N ALA A 273 -34.23 32.98 -1.94
CA ALA A 273 -34.68 34.09 -1.10
C ALA A 273 -35.14 35.29 -1.93
N LEU A 274 -34.39 35.66 -2.98
CA LEU A 274 -34.74 36.74 -3.90
C LEU A 274 -36.00 36.41 -4.71
N GLN A 275 -36.16 35.16 -5.16
CA GLN A 275 -37.36 34.71 -5.86
C GLN A 275 -38.60 34.80 -4.95
N ARG A 276 -38.51 34.40 -3.67
CA ARG A 276 -39.60 34.57 -2.70
C ARG A 276 -39.95 36.04 -2.47
N GLN A 277 -38.96 36.93 -2.42
CA GLN A 277 -39.21 38.37 -2.32
C GLN A 277 -39.92 38.91 -3.57
N LEU A 278 -39.46 38.56 -4.77
CA LEU A 278 -40.11 38.94 -6.02
C LEU A 278 -41.56 38.47 -6.07
N GLU A 279 -41.84 37.24 -5.66
CA GLU A 279 -43.18 36.70 -5.63
C GLU A 279 -44.07 37.42 -4.61
N THR A 280 -43.51 37.76 -3.44
CA THR A 280 -44.19 38.60 -2.45
C THR A 280 -44.54 39.98 -3.00
N TRP A 281 -43.61 40.62 -3.74
CA TRP A 281 -43.86 41.92 -4.37
C TRP A 281 -44.88 41.85 -5.50
N LYS A 282 -44.87 40.80 -6.32
CA LYS A 282 -45.90 40.56 -7.34
C LYS A 282 -47.27 40.37 -6.68
N ALA A 283 -47.36 39.58 -5.62
CA ALA A 283 -48.60 39.38 -4.87
C ALA A 283 -49.13 40.71 -4.32
N LYS A 284 -48.28 41.53 -3.68
CA LYS A 284 -48.65 42.88 -3.22
C LYS A 284 -49.11 43.80 -4.36
N LEU A 285 -48.45 43.76 -5.52
CA LEU A 285 -48.84 44.55 -6.69
C LEU A 285 -50.19 44.10 -7.26
N HIS A 286 -50.41 42.78 -7.33
CA HIS A 286 -51.70 42.20 -7.72
C HIS A 286 -52.80 42.58 -6.75
N GLU A 287 -52.54 42.54 -5.44
CA GLU A 287 -53.47 42.96 -4.40
C GLU A 287 -53.80 44.45 -4.51
N ALA A 288 -52.79 45.32 -4.63
CA ALA A 288 -52.99 46.74 -4.85
C ALA A 288 -53.74 47.06 -6.17
N ARG A 289 -53.56 46.23 -7.21
CA ARG A 289 -54.33 46.34 -8.45
C ARG A 289 -55.77 45.89 -8.25
N ARG A 290 -56.00 44.78 -7.53
CA ARG A 290 -57.35 44.29 -7.19
C ARG A 290 -58.11 45.27 -6.32
N ALA A 291 -57.49 45.81 -5.28
CA ALA A 291 -58.05 46.86 -4.43
C ALA A 291 -58.50 48.07 -5.26
N ARG A 292 -57.65 48.56 -6.18
CA ARG A 292 -58.01 49.66 -7.09
C ARG A 292 -59.18 49.34 -8.05
N THR A 293 -59.29 48.09 -8.50
CA THR A 293 -60.43 47.68 -9.36
C THR A 293 -61.70 47.39 -8.57
N ALA A 294 -61.59 47.06 -7.28
CA ALA A 294 -62.72 46.83 -6.39
C ALA A 294 -63.29 48.15 -5.80
N ASP A 295 -62.44 49.16 -5.58
CA ASP A 295 -62.81 50.51 -5.12
C ASP A 295 -63.23 51.46 -6.28
N GLY A 296 -63.76 50.93 -7.39
CA GLY A 296 -64.28 51.67 -8.55
C GLY A 296 -65.45 52.64 -8.27
N VAL A 297 -65.68 53.03 -7.02
CA VAL A 297 -66.73 53.96 -6.56
C VAL A 297 -66.15 55.20 -5.85
N LYS A 298 -64.84 55.31 -5.59
CA LYS A 298 -64.25 56.44 -4.84
C LYS A 298 -63.46 57.43 -5.71
N ALA A 299 -64.13 58.09 -6.64
CA ALA A 299 -63.55 59.25 -7.33
C ALA A 299 -63.21 60.43 -6.39
N ASN A 300 -63.79 60.47 -5.18
CA ASN A 300 -63.63 61.57 -4.23
C ASN A 300 -62.34 61.51 -3.39
N ALA A 301 -61.80 60.32 -3.12
CA ALA A 301 -60.55 60.17 -2.35
C ALA A 301 -59.30 60.61 -3.15
N SER A 302 -59.37 60.54 -4.50
CA SER A 302 -58.28 60.97 -5.38
C SER A 302 -58.09 62.50 -5.40
N HIS A 303 -59.13 63.28 -5.09
CA HIS A 303 -59.02 64.73 -5.00
C HIS A 303 -58.30 65.14 -3.70
N GLU A 304 -58.58 64.46 -2.60
CA GLU A 304 -57.96 64.71 -1.30
C GLU A 304 -56.48 64.26 -1.30
N GLU A 305 -56.16 63.10 -1.85
CA GLU A 305 -54.76 62.68 -2.07
C GLU A 305 -53.99 63.61 -3.01
N ARG A 306 -54.64 64.16 -4.06
CA ARG A 306 -54.00 65.16 -4.94
C ARG A 306 -53.72 66.47 -4.22
N ALA A 307 -54.65 66.94 -3.39
CA ALA A 307 -54.47 68.13 -2.57
C ALA A 307 -53.35 67.94 -1.52
N GLU A 308 -53.27 66.75 -0.91
CA GLU A 308 -52.21 66.39 0.04
C GLU A 308 -50.83 66.32 -0.65
N LEU A 309 -50.76 65.73 -1.85
CA LEU A 309 -49.54 65.70 -2.66
C LEU A 309 -49.07 67.09 -3.09
N GLU A 310 -50.00 67.99 -3.39
CA GLU A 310 -49.69 69.37 -3.74
C GLU A 310 -49.19 70.17 -2.53
N ARG A 311 -49.79 69.95 -1.35
CA ARG A 311 -49.29 70.47 -0.07
C ARG A 311 -47.88 69.97 0.26
N LEU A 312 -47.63 68.68 0.11
CA LEU A 312 -46.30 68.08 0.35
C LEU A 312 -45.26 68.57 -0.65
N ARG A 313 -45.62 68.77 -1.93
CA ARG A 313 -44.71 69.39 -2.91
C ARG A 313 -44.34 70.82 -2.52
N LYS A 314 -45.28 71.59 -1.96
CA LYS A 314 -45.03 72.94 -1.48
C LYS A 314 -44.06 72.95 -0.28
N ILE A 315 -44.24 72.02 0.66
CA ILE A 315 -43.35 71.84 1.81
C ILE A 315 -41.94 71.41 1.35
N VAL A 316 -41.83 70.48 0.40
CA VAL A 316 -40.53 70.06 -0.16
C VAL A 316 -39.86 71.20 -0.93
N ALA A 317 -40.62 72.02 -1.65
CA ALA A 317 -40.08 73.21 -2.32
C ALA A 317 -39.56 74.25 -1.31
N GLU A 318 -40.28 74.49 -0.20
CA GLU A 318 -39.81 75.35 0.90
C GLU A 318 -38.57 74.79 1.62
N HIS A 319 -38.51 73.47 1.82
CA HIS A 319 -37.33 72.82 2.42
C HIS A 319 -36.13 72.82 1.46
N LYS A 320 -36.37 72.78 0.15
CA LYS A 320 -35.33 72.89 -0.87
C LYS A 320 -34.82 74.33 -1.00
N SER A 321 -35.71 75.33 -0.98
CA SER A 321 -35.31 76.74 -0.97
C SER A 321 -34.62 77.16 0.34
N ARG A 322 -34.98 76.55 1.48
CA ARG A 322 -34.24 76.70 2.76
C ARG A 322 -32.93 75.91 2.81
N GLY A 323 -32.79 74.88 1.97
CA GLY A 323 -31.60 74.05 1.88
C GLY A 323 -30.50 74.66 1.02
N ASP A 324 -30.86 75.42 -0.03
CA ASP A 324 -29.90 76.03 -0.94
C ASP A 324 -29.10 77.20 -0.33
N ASP A 325 -29.60 77.84 0.75
CA ASP A 325 -28.85 78.85 1.51
C ASP A 325 -27.84 78.24 2.52
N ARG A 326 -27.82 76.91 2.70
CA ARG A 326 -26.98 76.24 3.72
C ARG A 326 -25.98 75.22 3.17
N THR A 327 -25.89 75.03 1.85
CA THR A 327 -25.17 73.89 1.22
C THR A 327 -23.84 74.22 0.54
N MET A 328 -23.34 75.46 0.60
CA MET A 328 -21.98 75.76 0.07
C MET A 328 -20.82 75.27 0.96
N ALA A 329 -21.06 74.60 2.09
CA ALA A 329 -19.99 74.22 3.02
C ALA A 329 -19.82 72.73 3.35
N THR A 330 -20.70 71.82 2.92
CA THR A 330 -20.61 70.43 3.44
C THR A 330 -21.11 69.37 2.47
N SER A 331 -20.29 69.00 1.48
CA SER A 331 -20.52 67.81 0.65
C SER A 331 -19.22 67.03 0.42
N HIS A 332 -18.69 66.48 1.52
CA HIS A 332 -17.74 65.36 1.48
C HIS A 332 -17.86 64.54 2.77
N SER A 333 -18.79 63.59 2.82
CA SER A 333 -18.73 62.37 3.64
C SER A 333 -20.10 61.68 3.62
N MET A 334 -20.11 60.35 3.45
CA MET A 334 -20.95 59.36 4.16
C MET A 334 -20.98 58.04 3.37
N MET A 335 -19.81 57.43 3.21
CA MET A 335 -19.68 55.97 3.27
C MET A 335 -19.13 55.67 4.68
N PRO A 336 -19.69 54.72 5.44
CA PRO A 336 -19.14 54.35 6.74
C PRO A 336 -17.78 53.69 6.49
N GLN A 337 -16.70 54.47 6.62
CA GLN A 337 -15.36 53.91 6.78
C GLN A 337 -15.34 53.21 8.14
N PRO A 338 -14.87 51.95 8.23
CA PRO A 338 -14.63 51.32 9.52
C PRO A 338 -13.67 52.23 10.30
N SER A 339 -14.07 52.56 11.53
CA SER A 339 -13.32 53.47 12.38
C SER A 339 -11.85 53.06 12.43
N GLU A 340 -10.91 54.02 12.48
CA GLU A 340 -9.48 53.70 12.55
C GLU A 340 -9.15 52.76 13.71
N ALA A 341 -9.95 52.82 14.79
CA ALA A 341 -9.89 51.89 15.92
C ALA A 341 -10.14 50.42 15.54
N GLU A 342 -11.02 50.13 14.57
CA GLU A 342 -11.24 48.76 14.09
C GLU A 342 -10.10 48.28 13.21
N LYS A 343 -9.54 49.17 12.36
CA LYS A 343 -8.36 48.85 11.55
C LYS A 343 -7.14 48.57 12.43
N GLU A 344 -6.98 49.33 13.52
CA GLU A 344 -5.91 49.13 14.49
C GLU A 344 -6.09 47.82 15.28
N ARG A 345 -7.31 47.51 15.73
CA ARG A 345 -7.63 46.21 16.37
C ARG A 345 -7.36 45.02 15.45
N LEU A 346 -7.76 45.11 14.17
CA LEU A 346 -7.47 44.07 13.19
C LEU A 346 -5.96 43.93 12.92
N ALA A 347 -5.22 45.05 12.86
CA ALA A 347 -3.77 45.02 12.69
C ALA A 347 -3.06 44.36 13.88
N GLU A 348 -3.55 44.59 15.10
CA GLU A 348 -3.01 43.97 16.32
C GLU A 348 -3.30 42.46 16.38
N VAL A 349 -4.51 42.03 15.99
CA VAL A 349 -4.86 40.60 15.87
C VAL A 349 -3.98 39.90 14.82
N VAL A 350 -3.78 40.52 13.65
CA VAL A 350 -2.90 39.97 12.60
C VAL A 350 -1.45 39.87 13.09
N ARG A 351 -0.97 40.86 13.86
CA ARG A 351 0.38 40.85 14.46
C ARG A 351 0.53 39.72 15.49
N GLY A 352 -0.48 39.51 16.33
CA GLY A 352 -0.52 38.43 17.32
C GLY A 352 -0.52 37.03 16.68
N LEU A 353 -1.33 36.83 15.64
CA LEU A 353 -1.38 35.56 14.91
C LEU A 353 -0.06 35.25 14.19
N LYS A 354 0.61 36.28 13.63
CA LYS A 354 1.92 36.12 13.00
C LYS A 354 3.00 35.71 14.01
N ALA A 355 3.00 36.31 15.20
CA ALA A 355 3.92 35.94 16.28
C ALA A 355 3.69 34.50 16.78
N GLN A 356 2.43 34.06 16.87
CA GLN A 356 2.11 32.66 17.22
C GLN A 356 2.61 31.67 16.17
N LEU A 357 2.50 31.98 14.88
CA LEU A 357 3.02 31.14 13.80
C LEU A 357 4.55 31.02 13.87
N GLU A 358 5.27 32.12 14.08
CA GLU A 358 6.73 32.08 14.22
C GLU A 358 7.18 31.30 15.46
N ALA A 359 6.46 31.40 16.58
CA ALA A 359 6.73 30.61 17.78
C ALA A 359 6.53 29.11 17.54
N LYS A 360 5.43 28.74 16.84
CA LYS A 360 5.17 27.34 16.45
C LYS A 360 6.23 26.80 15.50
N GLU A 361 6.69 27.60 14.55
CA GLU A 361 7.73 27.20 13.60
C GLU A 361 9.09 27.00 14.29
N LYS A 362 9.45 27.86 15.25
CA LYS A 362 10.63 27.67 16.10
C LYS A 362 10.53 26.39 16.93
N HIS A 363 9.35 26.08 17.47
CA HIS A 363 9.13 24.84 18.22
C HIS A 363 9.31 23.60 17.33
N LEU A 364 8.79 23.63 16.09
CA LEU A 364 8.97 22.55 15.12
C LEU A 364 10.45 22.35 14.76
N LYS A 365 11.18 23.44 14.52
CA LYS A 365 12.61 23.40 14.21
C LYS A 365 13.45 22.86 15.37
N SER A 366 13.09 23.20 16.61
CA SER A 366 13.78 22.65 17.80
C SER A 366 13.51 21.15 18.01
N SER A 367 12.33 20.66 17.62
CA SER A 367 11.96 19.24 17.75
C SER A 367 12.58 18.34 16.66
N GLN A 368 13.09 18.92 15.57
CA GLN A 368 13.78 18.19 14.50
C GLN A 368 15.31 18.17 14.63
N GLY A 369 15.89 18.81 15.66
CA GLY A 369 17.35 18.97 15.81
C GLY A 369 18.11 17.81 16.47
N GLY A 370 17.46 16.70 16.81
CA GLY A 370 18.09 15.59 17.55
C GLY A 370 18.40 14.37 16.69
N SER A 371 19.39 14.42 15.80
CA SER A 371 20.04 13.19 15.30
C SER A 371 21.42 13.41 14.68
N VAL A 372 22.43 13.08 15.49
CA VAL A 372 23.74 12.47 15.15
C VAL A 372 24.78 13.28 14.36
N LEU A 373 25.87 13.57 15.08
CA LEU A 373 27.19 14.01 14.59
C LEU A 373 27.88 12.95 13.70
N VAL A 374 28.51 13.40 12.61
CA VAL A 374 29.72 12.78 12.02
C VAL A 374 30.68 13.91 11.56
N PRO A 375 32.02 13.81 11.75
CA PRO A 375 32.96 14.93 11.60
C PRO A 375 33.47 15.15 10.15
N PRO A 376 34.12 16.30 9.86
CA PRO A 376 34.41 16.74 8.49
C PRO A 376 35.80 16.33 8.00
N ALA A 377 35.89 15.88 6.75
CA ALA A 377 37.13 15.79 6.00
C ALA A 377 37.08 16.68 4.74
N GLN A 378 37.98 17.67 4.76
CA GLN A 378 38.70 18.36 3.68
C GLN A 378 38.02 18.62 2.31
N ARG A 379 37.97 19.92 2.00
CA ARG A 379 37.65 20.54 0.70
C ARG A 379 38.83 20.42 -0.27
N GLN A 380 38.57 20.04 -1.53
CA GLN A 380 39.31 20.50 -2.70
C GLN A 380 38.39 20.65 -3.94
N SER A 381 38.40 21.89 -4.46
CA SER A 381 38.37 22.36 -5.86
C SER A 381 37.58 21.67 -6.99
N THR A 382 36.66 22.47 -7.57
CA THR A 382 36.48 22.82 -8.99
C THR A 382 36.07 21.80 -10.09
N SER A 383 34.93 22.12 -10.73
CA SER A 383 34.59 22.00 -12.18
C SER A 383 34.19 20.62 -12.76
N PRO A 384 33.66 20.54 -14.00
CA PRO A 384 32.29 20.87 -14.38
C PRO A 384 31.52 19.65 -14.96
N SER A 385 30.21 19.83 -15.14
CA SER A 385 29.24 18.86 -15.67
C SER A 385 29.69 18.13 -16.95
N PRO A 386 29.53 16.79 -17.06
CA PRO A 386 29.73 16.09 -18.31
C PRO A 386 28.45 16.17 -19.17
N SER A 387 28.63 16.75 -20.35
CA SER A 387 27.78 16.67 -21.52
C SER A 387 27.53 15.21 -21.95
N LEU A 388 26.28 14.91 -22.30
CA LEU A 388 25.89 13.65 -22.92
C LEU A 388 26.32 13.64 -24.41
N PRO A 389 26.75 12.48 -24.96
CA PRO A 389 27.14 12.36 -26.36
C PRO A 389 25.92 12.26 -27.31
N PRO A 390 26.08 12.62 -28.60
CA PRO A 390 25.05 12.45 -29.60
C PRO A 390 25.04 10.99 -30.06
N ILE A 391 23.92 10.29 -29.86
CA ILE A 391 23.71 8.95 -30.41
C ILE A 391 23.22 9.12 -31.86
N GLY A 392 24.01 8.54 -32.75
CA GLY A 392 23.89 8.65 -34.20
C GLY A 392 22.66 8.01 -34.81
N GLU A 393 22.55 8.34 -36.09
CA GLU A 393 21.56 7.88 -37.05
C GLU A 393 21.70 6.39 -37.36
N GLU A 394 20.73 5.90 -38.15
CA GLU A 394 20.61 4.55 -38.72
C GLU A 394 19.99 3.48 -37.82
N ASN A 395 18.68 3.27 -37.99
CA ASN A 395 18.27 2.06 -38.72
C ASN A 395 16.81 2.14 -39.17
N VAL A 396 16.67 1.84 -40.45
CA VAL A 396 15.44 1.65 -41.21
C VAL A 396 14.64 0.51 -40.59
N SER A 397 13.38 0.75 -40.22
CA SER A 397 12.45 -0.35 -40.01
C SER A 397 11.09 -0.03 -40.62
N ARG A 398 10.85 -0.70 -41.74
CA ARG A 398 9.60 -0.77 -42.49
C ARG A 398 8.52 -1.38 -41.60
N ILE A 399 7.37 -0.70 -41.49
CA ILE A 399 6.11 -1.34 -41.09
C ILE A 399 5.08 -1.13 -42.21
N PRO A 400 4.30 -2.16 -42.58
CA PRO A 400 3.51 -2.17 -43.81
C PRO A 400 2.27 -1.28 -43.73
N ARG A 401 1.95 -0.63 -44.86
CA ARG A 401 0.66 0.04 -45.09
C ARG A 401 -0.44 -1.01 -45.23
N ARG A 402 -1.50 -0.92 -44.41
CA ARG A 402 -2.80 -1.59 -44.68
C ARG A 402 -3.61 -0.75 -45.68
N PRO A 403 -4.16 -1.35 -46.75
CA PRO A 403 -5.13 -0.72 -47.65
C PRO A 403 -6.59 -1.04 -47.26
N GLY A 404 -7.50 -0.08 -47.47
CA GLY A 404 -8.97 -0.22 -47.33
C GLY A 404 -9.56 0.91 -46.48
N SER A 405 -10.06 2.04 -47.00
CA SER A 405 -11.19 2.23 -47.93
C SER A 405 -12.50 1.60 -47.41
N LYS A 406 -13.40 2.42 -46.86
CA LYS A 406 -14.65 2.86 -47.53
C LYS A 406 -15.48 3.74 -46.59
N ILE A 407 -15.79 4.94 -47.09
CA ILE A 407 -16.85 5.84 -46.62
C ILE A 407 -18.18 5.30 -47.17
N PRO A 408 -19.28 5.42 -46.40
CA PRO A 408 -20.59 5.54 -47.02
C PRO A 408 -21.29 6.85 -46.60
N THR A 409 -21.58 7.68 -47.59
CA THR A 409 -22.78 8.52 -47.62
C THR A 409 -24.01 7.60 -47.77
N PRO A 410 -25.22 8.04 -47.39
CA PRO A 410 -26.11 8.47 -48.46
C PRO A 410 -27.10 9.60 -48.10
N SER A 411 -27.42 10.38 -49.12
CA SER A 411 -28.57 11.26 -49.22
C SER A 411 -29.82 10.50 -49.72
N GLY A 412 -30.96 10.73 -49.08
CA GLY A 412 -32.16 11.24 -49.78
C GLY A 412 -33.23 10.29 -50.35
N LYS A 413 -34.41 10.40 -49.72
CA LYS A 413 -35.78 10.43 -50.28
C LYS A 413 -36.51 9.14 -50.71
N GLY A 414 -37.70 8.96 -50.11
CA GLY A 414 -38.83 8.24 -50.70
C GLY A 414 -39.89 7.74 -49.70
N THR A 415 -40.85 8.62 -49.34
CA THR A 415 -42.31 8.35 -49.12
C THR A 415 -42.81 6.98 -48.64
N SER A 416 -43.51 6.92 -47.50
CA SER A 416 -44.96 6.59 -47.42
C SER A 416 -45.50 6.65 -45.98
N MET A 417 -46.81 6.90 -45.89
CA MET A 417 -47.63 7.32 -44.76
C MET A 417 -47.98 6.22 -43.73
N ASN A 418 -48.41 6.69 -42.55
CA ASN A 418 -49.22 6.04 -41.50
C ASN A 418 -48.48 5.31 -40.37
N ASN A 419 -48.27 6.00 -39.25
CA ASN A 419 -48.46 5.44 -37.90
C ASN A 419 -48.58 6.53 -36.82
N PRO A 420 -49.31 6.28 -35.72
CA PRO A 420 -49.75 7.31 -34.79
C PRO A 420 -48.64 7.73 -33.81
N VAL A 421 -48.69 9.01 -33.49
CA VAL A 421 -47.75 9.76 -32.66
C VAL A 421 -47.92 9.38 -31.18
N THR A 422 -46.99 8.58 -30.65
CA THR A 422 -46.63 8.64 -29.22
C THR A 422 -45.45 9.58 -29.07
N SER A 423 -45.75 10.80 -28.61
CA SER A 423 -44.77 11.80 -28.21
C SER A 423 -44.01 11.30 -26.98
N VAL A 424 -42.81 10.76 -27.20
CA VAL A 424 -41.80 10.57 -26.16
C VAL A 424 -40.74 11.63 -26.41
N GLY A 425 -40.76 12.68 -25.59
CA GLY A 425 -39.74 13.72 -25.60
C GLY A 425 -38.34 13.12 -25.37
N PRO A 426 -37.28 13.79 -25.84
CA PRO A 426 -35.91 13.31 -25.65
C PRO A 426 -35.64 13.10 -24.15
N PRO A 427 -35.06 11.95 -23.75
CA PRO A 427 -34.81 11.67 -22.35
C PRO A 427 -33.90 12.75 -21.76
N VAL A 428 -34.30 13.26 -20.60
CA VAL A 428 -33.55 14.26 -19.83
C VAL A 428 -32.10 13.77 -19.68
N PRO A 429 -31.07 14.61 -19.92
CA PRO A 429 -29.66 14.21 -19.89
C PRO A 429 -29.21 13.41 -18.66
N SER A 430 -29.91 13.57 -17.54
CA SER A 430 -29.68 12.84 -16.29
C SER A 430 -29.95 11.33 -16.39
N ALA A 431 -30.96 10.90 -17.16
CA ALA A 431 -31.31 9.48 -17.32
C ALA A 431 -30.23 8.72 -18.10
N ILE A 432 -29.67 9.34 -19.14
CA ILE A 432 -28.60 8.76 -19.96
C ILE A 432 -27.32 8.56 -19.13
N ILE A 433 -26.98 9.53 -18.28
CA ILE A 433 -25.80 9.44 -17.40
C ILE A 433 -25.98 8.32 -16.36
N MET A 434 -27.17 8.22 -15.76
CA MET A 434 -27.48 7.17 -14.79
C MET A 434 -27.45 5.78 -15.43
N GLU A 435 -27.97 5.62 -16.64
CA GLU A 435 -27.91 4.37 -17.39
C GLU A 435 -26.47 3.99 -17.75
N GLN A 436 -25.66 4.96 -18.21
CA GLN A 436 -24.25 4.74 -18.51
C GLN A 436 -23.47 4.28 -17.26
N GLN A 437 -23.72 4.90 -16.10
CA GLN A 437 -23.11 4.49 -14.84
C GLN A 437 -23.52 3.08 -14.44
N GLN A 438 -24.79 2.71 -14.62
CA GLN A 438 -25.27 1.36 -14.33
C GLN A 438 -24.64 0.31 -15.26
N GLN A 439 -24.48 0.63 -16.55
CA GLN A 439 -23.78 -0.24 -17.50
C GLN A 439 -22.30 -0.39 -17.15
N GLN A 440 -21.62 0.68 -16.71
CA GLN A 440 -20.24 0.60 -16.26
C GLN A 440 -20.12 -0.33 -15.05
N LEU A 441 -20.99 -0.17 -14.04
CA LEU A 441 -20.98 -1.02 -12.84
C LEU A 441 -21.23 -2.49 -13.18
N LYS A 442 -22.10 -2.77 -14.16
CA LYS A 442 -22.32 -4.14 -14.68
C LYS A 442 -21.05 -4.75 -15.28
N ARG A 443 -20.31 -3.98 -16.11
CA ARG A 443 -19.04 -4.45 -16.72
C ARG A 443 -17.95 -4.68 -15.68
N GLU A 444 -17.84 -3.79 -14.69
CA GLU A 444 -16.89 -3.94 -13.59
C GLU A 444 -17.20 -5.20 -12.74
N MET A 445 -18.48 -5.41 -12.41
CA MET A 445 -18.94 -6.62 -11.72
C MET A 445 -18.66 -7.90 -12.52
N GLU A 446 -18.89 -7.89 -13.82
CA GLU A 446 -18.61 -9.05 -14.69
C GLU A 446 -17.12 -9.35 -14.78
N THR A 447 -16.29 -8.30 -14.86
CA THR A 447 -14.83 -8.42 -14.84
C THR A 447 -14.38 -9.05 -13.52
N LEU A 448 -14.90 -8.57 -12.38
CA LEU A 448 -14.55 -9.10 -11.06
C LEU A 448 -14.94 -10.58 -10.90
N ARG A 449 -16.12 -10.98 -11.42
CA ARG A 449 -16.54 -12.39 -11.44
C ARG A 449 -15.64 -13.25 -12.33
N LYS A 450 -15.16 -12.70 -13.45
CA LYS A 450 -14.23 -13.41 -14.34
C LYS A 450 -12.88 -13.62 -13.66
N THR A 451 -12.29 -12.56 -13.09
CA THR A 451 -10.99 -12.66 -12.40
C THR A 451 -11.06 -13.56 -11.18
N PHE A 452 -12.18 -13.56 -10.45
CA PHE A 452 -12.39 -14.49 -9.33
C PHE A 452 -12.42 -15.96 -9.79
N ARG A 453 -13.13 -16.25 -10.90
CA ARG A 453 -13.17 -17.61 -11.47
C ARG A 453 -11.80 -18.07 -11.98
N GLU A 454 -11.05 -17.17 -12.61
CA GLU A 454 -9.68 -17.45 -13.05
C GLU A 454 -8.77 -17.75 -11.86
N SER A 455 -8.83 -16.94 -10.79
CA SER A 455 -8.06 -17.16 -9.56
C SER A 455 -8.42 -18.48 -8.87
N MET A 456 -9.71 -18.85 -8.82
CA MET A 456 -10.15 -20.15 -8.30
C MET A 456 -9.59 -21.32 -9.13
N HIS A 457 -9.63 -21.20 -10.46
CA HIS A 457 -9.09 -22.24 -11.35
C HIS A 457 -7.57 -22.39 -11.20
N GLU A 458 -6.83 -21.29 -11.05
CA GLU A 458 -5.39 -21.32 -10.81
C GLU A 458 -5.04 -22.00 -9.48
N LYS A 459 -5.82 -21.75 -8.42
CA LYS A 459 -5.66 -22.46 -7.14
C LYS A 459 -6.00 -23.94 -7.24
N ASP A 460 -7.08 -24.30 -7.91
CA ASP A 460 -7.45 -25.71 -8.14
C ASP A 460 -6.33 -26.43 -8.93
N GLN A 461 -5.75 -25.76 -9.93
CA GLN A 461 -4.61 -26.29 -10.67
C GLN A 461 -3.37 -26.47 -9.79
N ARG A 462 -3.05 -25.49 -8.93
CA ARG A 462 -1.92 -25.58 -8.00
C ARG A 462 -2.08 -26.71 -6.99
N ILE A 463 -3.29 -26.92 -6.48
CA ILE A 463 -3.64 -28.05 -5.61
C ILE A 463 -3.37 -29.37 -6.35
N ALA A 464 -3.83 -29.50 -7.59
CA ALA A 464 -3.60 -30.70 -8.40
C ALA A 464 -2.09 -30.97 -8.66
N GLU A 465 -1.31 -29.92 -8.92
CA GLU A 465 0.16 -30.03 -9.07
C GLU A 465 0.83 -30.53 -7.78
N LEU A 466 0.43 -29.99 -6.62
CA LEU A 466 0.98 -30.40 -5.32
C LEU A 466 0.57 -31.83 -4.96
N GLU A 467 -0.67 -32.25 -5.27
CA GLU A 467 -1.11 -33.64 -5.13
C GLU A 467 -0.28 -34.60 -5.99
N GLN A 468 0.01 -34.20 -7.23
CA GLN A 468 0.87 -34.98 -8.12
C GLN A 468 2.32 -35.07 -7.61
N LEU A 469 2.88 -33.95 -7.13
CA LEU A 469 4.22 -33.93 -6.53
C LEU A 469 4.29 -34.79 -5.27
N LEU A 470 3.27 -34.75 -4.43
CA LEU A 470 3.20 -35.55 -3.21
C LEU A 470 3.08 -37.05 -3.53
N SER A 471 2.29 -37.42 -4.54
CA SER A 471 2.24 -38.80 -5.05
C SER A 471 3.62 -39.27 -5.55
N ASN A 472 4.33 -38.43 -6.32
CA ASN A 472 5.67 -38.76 -6.83
C ASN A 472 6.71 -38.88 -5.70
N LEU A 473 6.69 -37.97 -4.71
CA LEU A 473 7.61 -38.04 -3.56
C LEU A 473 7.36 -39.27 -2.69
N THR A 474 6.09 -39.65 -2.53
CA THR A 474 5.70 -40.85 -1.77
C THR A 474 6.23 -42.11 -2.46
N GLN A 475 6.18 -42.18 -3.79
CA GLN A 475 6.77 -43.28 -4.56
C GLN A 475 8.31 -43.29 -4.52
N SER A 476 8.94 -42.12 -4.38
CA SER A 476 10.39 -41.94 -4.33
C SER A 476 11.04 -42.25 -2.96
N GLY A 477 10.25 -42.41 -1.88
CA GLY A 477 10.77 -42.70 -0.54
C GLY A 477 11.51 -41.55 0.17
N VAL A 478 11.40 -40.31 -0.33
CA VAL A 478 12.09 -39.14 0.24
C VAL A 478 11.21 -38.47 1.29
N ASN A 479 11.35 -38.87 2.56
CA ASN A 479 10.41 -38.49 3.63
C ASN A 479 10.46 -37.01 4.08
N ALA A 480 11.60 -36.32 3.97
CA ALA A 480 11.76 -34.99 4.55
C ALA A 480 10.98 -33.89 3.80
N ASN A 481 10.86 -34.00 2.47
CA ASN A 481 10.19 -33.00 1.65
C ASN A 481 8.66 -33.24 1.55
N THR A 482 8.21 -34.48 1.79
CA THR A 482 6.79 -34.84 1.74
C THR A 482 5.98 -34.08 2.78
N SER A 483 6.54 -33.88 3.99
CA SER A 483 5.86 -33.15 5.07
C SER A 483 5.61 -31.67 4.73
N VAL A 484 6.53 -31.02 4.02
CA VAL A 484 6.39 -29.60 3.66
C VAL A 484 5.37 -29.43 2.56
N VAL A 485 5.44 -30.26 1.52
CA VAL A 485 4.46 -30.27 0.41
C VAL A 485 3.06 -30.63 0.90
N ALA A 486 2.94 -31.56 1.85
CA ALA A 486 1.66 -31.93 2.46
C ALA A 486 1.03 -30.75 3.23
N GLN A 487 1.84 -29.98 3.96
CA GLN A 487 1.35 -28.82 4.69
C GLN A 487 0.90 -27.71 3.74
N GLU A 488 1.68 -27.41 2.69
CA GLU A 488 1.31 -26.41 1.68
C GLU A 488 0.01 -26.80 0.96
N LEU A 489 -0.17 -28.09 0.65
CA LEU A 489 -1.39 -28.61 0.04
C LEU A 489 -2.60 -28.41 0.97
N MET A 490 -2.45 -28.72 2.26
CA MET A 490 -3.51 -28.56 3.26
C MET A 490 -3.92 -27.10 3.40
N ASP A 491 -2.95 -26.19 3.53
CA ASP A 491 -3.20 -24.75 3.67
C ASP A 491 -3.94 -24.19 2.44
N LEU A 492 -3.54 -24.60 1.23
CA LEU A 492 -4.21 -24.19 -0.02
C LEU A 492 -5.63 -24.76 -0.15
N GLN A 493 -5.86 -26.00 0.30
CA GLN A 493 -7.19 -26.60 0.33
C GLN A 493 -8.11 -25.86 1.31
N GLU A 494 -7.63 -25.52 2.51
CA GLU A 494 -8.38 -24.72 3.48
C GLU A 494 -8.72 -23.32 2.94
N GLU A 495 -7.75 -22.64 2.32
CA GLU A 495 -7.99 -21.33 1.72
C GLU A 495 -8.99 -21.39 0.56
N ASN A 496 -8.88 -22.41 -0.31
CA ASN A 496 -9.78 -22.60 -1.45
C ASN A 496 -11.22 -22.88 -0.97
N THR A 497 -11.40 -23.73 0.03
CA THR A 497 -12.73 -24.00 0.63
C THR A 497 -13.34 -22.75 1.27
N PHE A 498 -12.53 -21.95 1.98
CA PHE A 498 -12.96 -20.68 2.54
C PHE A 498 -13.43 -19.70 1.45
N LEU A 499 -12.65 -19.55 0.37
CA LEU A 499 -13.00 -18.66 -0.75
C LEU A 499 -14.31 -19.07 -1.44
N ARG A 500 -14.55 -20.37 -1.62
CA ARG A 500 -15.83 -20.88 -2.16
C ARG A 500 -17.00 -20.51 -1.25
N HIS A 501 -16.81 -20.64 0.06
CA HIS A 501 -17.85 -20.32 1.04
C HIS A 501 -18.17 -18.82 1.09
N GLU A 502 -17.16 -17.95 1.09
CA GLU A 502 -17.36 -16.50 1.04
C GLU A 502 -17.97 -16.04 -0.29
N PHE A 503 -17.61 -16.67 -1.40
CA PHE A 503 -18.25 -16.40 -2.69
C PHE A 503 -19.74 -16.74 -2.67
N GLU A 504 -20.12 -17.90 -2.15
CA GLU A 504 -21.54 -18.28 -2.04
C GLU A 504 -22.31 -17.36 -1.08
N LYS A 505 -21.69 -16.90 0.01
CA LYS A 505 -22.29 -15.85 0.86
C LYS A 505 -22.51 -14.54 0.10
N LEU A 506 -21.50 -14.08 -0.65
CA LEU A 506 -21.60 -12.84 -1.41
C LEU A 506 -22.66 -12.94 -2.51
N LYS A 507 -22.72 -14.07 -3.21
CA LYS A 507 -23.74 -14.40 -4.19
C LYS A 507 -25.14 -14.38 -3.57
N THR A 508 -25.32 -15.01 -2.41
CA THR A 508 -26.59 -15.01 -1.67
C THR A 508 -27.03 -13.59 -1.28
N ARG A 509 -26.11 -12.75 -0.77
CA ARG A 509 -26.39 -11.35 -0.44
C ARG A 509 -26.77 -10.52 -1.68
N TYR A 510 -26.10 -10.76 -2.80
CA TYR A 510 -26.39 -10.07 -4.05
C TYR A 510 -27.77 -10.46 -4.59
N GLU A 511 -28.09 -11.76 -4.63
CA GLU A 511 -29.39 -12.25 -5.05
C GLU A 511 -30.53 -11.70 -4.17
N ALA A 512 -30.30 -11.59 -2.86
CA ALA A 512 -31.26 -10.96 -1.94
C ALA A 512 -31.51 -9.49 -2.28
N ARG A 513 -30.45 -8.71 -2.58
CA ARG A 513 -30.57 -7.29 -2.98
C ARG A 513 -31.24 -7.10 -4.33
N VAL A 514 -30.96 -7.97 -5.30
CA VAL A 514 -31.61 -7.91 -6.62
C VAL A 514 -33.08 -8.29 -6.50
N LYS A 515 -33.42 -9.32 -5.71
CA LYS A 515 -34.80 -9.72 -5.44
C LYS A 515 -35.57 -8.60 -4.71
N SER A 516 -34.99 -7.95 -3.70
CA SER A 516 -35.65 -6.84 -3.00
C SER A 516 -35.92 -5.65 -3.92
N ALA A 517 -34.95 -5.27 -4.76
CA ALA A 517 -35.14 -4.20 -5.75
C ALA A 517 -36.25 -4.52 -6.77
N SER A 518 -36.39 -5.78 -7.18
CA SER A 518 -37.49 -6.22 -8.06
C SER A 518 -38.86 -6.17 -7.39
N VAL A 519 -38.94 -6.39 -6.07
CA VAL A 519 -40.21 -6.38 -5.32
C VAL A 519 -40.69 -4.93 -5.12
N ASP A 520 -39.78 -4.01 -4.80
CA ASP A 520 -40.11 -2.59 -4.64
C ASP A 520 -40.56 -1.97 -5.96
N SER A 521 -39.95 -2.37 -7.08
CA SER A 521 -40.34 -1.93 -8.42
C SER A 521 -41.77 -2.36 -8.81
N ARG A 522 -42.27 -3.48 -8.27
CA ARG A 522 -43.66 -3.96 -8.53
C ARG A 522 -44.70 -3.37 -7.58
N LYS A 523 -44.30 -2.75 -6.47
CA LYS A 523 -45.23 -2.05 -5.55
C LYS A 523 -45.48 -0.60 -5.96
N LEU A 524 -44.62 -0.04 -6.81
CA LEU A 524 -44.70 1.33 -7.31
C LEU A 524 -45.34 1.43 -8.71
N ALA A 525 -45.66 0.29 -9.33
CA ALA A 525 -46.48 0.16 -10.53
C ALA A 525 -47.83 -0.45 -10.12
#